data_AF-A0A3P7DD69-F1
#
_entry.id   AF-A0A3P7DD69-F1
#
_cell.length_a   1.000
_cell.length_b   1.000
_cell.length_c   1.000
_cell.angle_alpha   90.00
_cell.angle_beta   90.00
_cell.angle_gamma   90.00
#
_symmetry.space_group_name_H-M   'P 1'
#
loop_
_entity.id
_entity.type
_entity.pdbx_description
1 polymer ?
#
loop_
_entity_poly.entity_id
_entity_poly.type
_entity_poly.pdbx_seq_one_letter_code
_entity_poly.pdbx_strand_id
1 'polypeptide(L)'
;MDHQMDVLESKMLQKKPWYLQGETIAKDREENALLGEHLEVQRHAIYTPSTIDESMILDFIKGGIKERAFDSAVLKVKRKEPSTSNKAIGGGAKTSLVEEYENLYIKAKALEKVQEDPEKDALRREIIDLFDNLDALSSMHFVPRSHVDGYNIITNKQALLLEEAGPTAAAPGDLLAPEEVFEPRGEPVKGTSEITSTDRRRHRKKLMRIRAKQREARAKMSSRTNDRHAAMNKLIKMAHKPGSKIKIAK
;
A
#
# COMPACT_ATOMS: atom_id res chain seq x y z
N MET A 1 10.27 -56.83 -68.98
CA MET A 1 9.20 -57.16 -68.03
C MET A 1 9.63 -58.32 -67.16
N ASP A 2 10.05 -59.43 -67.75
CA ASP A 2 10.49 -60.64 -67.02
C ASP A 2 11.64 -60.39 -66.03
N HIS A 3 12.70 -59.69 -66.44
CA HIS A 3 13.81 -59.34 -65.51
C HIS A 3 13.36 -58.47 -64.32
N GLN A 4 12.37 -57.60 -64.49
CA GLN A 4 11.85 -56.80 -63.37
C GLN A 4 10.98 -57.67 -62.45
N MET A 5 10.26 -58.64 -63.02
CA MET A 5 9.49 -59.65 -62.29
C MET A 5 10.45 -60.50 -61.43
N ASP A 6 11.51 -61.04 -62.03
CA ASP A 6 12.49 -61.89 -61.35
C ASP A 6 13.19 -61.18 -60.18
N VAL A 7 13.54 -59.89 -60.36
CA VAL A 7 14.14 -59.06 -59.31
C VAL A 7 13.17 -58.83 -58.16
N LEU A 8 11.90 -58.56 -58.47
CA LEU A 8 10.85 -58.36 -57.45
C LEU A 8 10.54 -59.67 -56.71
N GLU A 9 10.43 -60.79 -57.41
CA GLU A 9 10.22 -62.11 -56.84
C GLU A 9 11.37 -62.50 -55.90
N SER A 10 12.62 -62.28 -56.34
CA SER A 10 13.80 -62.51 -55.52
C SER A 10 13.81 -61.63 -54.26
N LYS A 11 13.44 -60.35 -54.39
CA LYS A 11 13.36 -59.42 -53.25
C LYS A 11 12.25 -59.81 -52.26
N MET A 12 11.15 -60.38 -52.73
CA MET A 12 10.05 -60.86 -51.90
C MET A 12 10.39 -62.15 -51.14
N LEU A 13 11.23 -62.99 -51.73
CA LEU A 13 11.73 -64.23 -51.11
C LEU A 13 12.79 -63.98 -50.02
N GLN A 14 13.50 -62.85 -50.07
CA GLN A 14 14.54 -62.49 -49.10
C GLN A 14 13.97 -62.08 -47.71
N LYS A 15 14.77 -62.25 -46.65
CA LYS A 15 14.40 -61.79 -45.30
C LYS A 15 14.21 -60.28 -45.31
N LYS A 16 13.05 -59.82 -44.83
CA LYS A 16 12.78 -58.38 -44.67
C LYS A 16 13.81 -57.74 -43.73
N PRO A 17 14.18 -56.48 -43.95
CA PRO A 17 15.10 -55.78 -43.07
C PRO A 17 14.48 -55.57 -41.68
N TRP A 18 15.32 -55.40 -40.66
CA TRP A 18 14.92 -55.36 -39.25
C TRP A 18 13.86 -54.30 -38.95
N TYR A 19 13.91 -53.12 -39.58
CA TYR A 19 12.92 -52.05 -39.37
C TYR A 19 11.54 -52.34 -39.99
N LEU A 20 11.42 -53.34 -40.88
CA LEU A 20 10.14 -53.87 -41.38
C LEU A 20 9.62 -55.07 -40.55
N GLN A 21 10.38 -55.50 -39.54
CA GLN A 21 9.99 -56.57 -38.65
C GLN A 21 9.44 -55.97 -37.35
N GLY A 22 8.34 -56.54 -36.85
CA GLY A 22 7.85 -56.21 -35.51
C GLY A 22 8.79 -56.78 -34.44
N GLU A 23 8.81 -56.16 -33.26
CA GLU A 23 9.46 -56.71 -32.06
C GLU A 23 10.93 -57.09 -32.25
N THR A 24 11.71 -56.23 -32.92
CA THR A 24 13.14 -56.50 -33.11
C THR A 24 13.97 -56.27 -31.85
N ILE A 25 14.86 -57.22 -31.56
CA ILE A 25 15.80 -57.14 -30.43
C ILE A 25 17.11 -56.52 -30.92
N ALA A 26 17.89 -55.92 -30.02
CA ALA A 26 19.19 -55.32 -30.33
C ALA A 26 20.18 -56.26 -31.04
N LYS A 27 20.03 -57.60 -30.91
CA LYS A 27 20.88 -58.61 -31.56
C LYS A 27 20.51 -58.89 -33.02
N ASP A 28 19.28 -58.59 -33.43
CA ASP A 28 18.77 -58.87 -34.78
C ASP A 28 19.18 -57.81 -35.81
N ARG A 29 19.81 -56.73 -35.34
CA ARG A 29 20.28 -55.59 -36.13
C ARG A 29 21.76 -55.35 -35.89
N GLU A 30 22.40 -54.71 -36.85
CA GLU A 30 23.80 -54.30 -36.75
C GLU A 30 23.99 -53.21 -35.68
N GLU A 31 25.21 -53.11 -35.16
CA GLU A 31 25.58 -52.06 -34.22
C GLU A 31 25.36 -50.69 -34.85
N ASN A 32 24.77 -49.75 -34.10
CA ASN A 32 24.45 -48.38 -34.55
C ASN A 32 23.45 -48.23 -35.72
N ALA A 33 22.80 -49.31 -36.18
CA ALA A 33 21.78 -49.23 -37.24
C ALA A 33 20.61 -48.28 -36.92
N LEU A 34 20.35 -48.00 -35.63
CA LEU A 34 19.32 -47.05 -35.19
C LEU A 34 19.59 -45.61 -35.64
N LEU A 35 20.85 -45.20 -35.74
CA LEU A 35 21.22 -43.81 -36.04
C LEU A 35 20.97 -43.44 -37.51
N GLY A 36 20.93 -44.43 -38.40
CA GLY A 36 20.68 -44.22 -39.83
C GLY A 36 19.20 -44.11 -40.19
N GLU A 37 18.32 -44.67 -39.36
CA GLU A 37 16.87 -44.71 -39.62
C GLU A 37 16.13 -43.60 -38.86
N HIS A 38 15.16 -42.97 -39.51
CA HIS A 38 14.31 -41.95 -38.89
C HIS A 38 13.04 -42.58 -38.31
N LEU A 39 13.09 -42.94 -37.03
CA LEU A 39 11.93 -43.47 -36.31
C LEU A 39 11.23 -42.38 -35.52
N GLU A 40 9.91 -42.29 -35.66
CA GLU A 40 9.08 -41.43 -34.83
C GLU A 40 8.71 -42.16 -33.54
N VAL A 41 9.15 -41.62 -32.40
CA VAL A 41 8.90 -42.20 -31.08
C VAL A 41 8.26 -41.15 -30.19
N GLN A 42 7.17 -41.51 -29.52
CA GLN A 42 6.53 -40.65 -28.54
C GLN A 42 7.44 -40.47 -27.32
N ARG A 43 7.76 -39.22 -27.00
CA ARG A 43 8.51 -38.84 -25.80
C ARG A 43 7.53 -38.39 -24.73
N HIS A 44 7.71 -38.86 -23.50
CA HIS A 44 6.80 -38.59 -22.38
C HIS A 44 7.22 -37.36 -21.53
N ALA A 45 8.27 -36.63 -21.92
CA ALA A 45 8.79 -35.50 -21.18
C ALA A 45 8.41 -34.17 -21.86
N ILE A 46 8.01 -33.19 -21.04
CA ILE A 46 7.85 -31.80 -21.48
C ILE A 46 9.26 -31.25 -21.77
N TYR A 47 9.52 -30.87 -23.01
CA TYR A 47 10.80 -30.30 -23.40
C TYR A 47 10.98 -28.91 -22.77
N THR A 48 12.09 -28.70 -22.08
CA THR A 48 12.48 -27.37 -21.63
C THR A 48 12.91 -26.56 -22.84
N PRO A 49 12.26 -25.43 -23.15
CA PRO A 49 12.65 -24.61 -24.28
C PRO A 49 14.10 -24.15 -24.13
N SER A 50 14.80 -23.99 -25.25
CA SER A 50 16.13 -23.39 -25.27
C SER A 50 16.08 -21.96 -24.74
N THR A 51 17.25 -21.44 -24.34
CA THR A 51 17.38 -20.05 -23.87
C THR A 51 16.73 -19.09 -24.88
N ILE A 52 15.78 -18.30 -24.39
CA ILE A 52 15.09 -17.26 -25.15
C ILE A 52 16.11 -16.18 -25.54
N ASP A 53 15.91 -15.53 -26.69
CA ASP A 53 16.72 -14.41 -27.13
C ASP A 53 16.71 -13.27 -26.07
N GLU A 54 17.90 -12.86 -25.65
CA GLU A 54 18.08 -11.80 -24.64
C GLU A 54 17.42 -10.47 -25.04
N SER A 55 17.32 -10.21 -26.34
CA SER A 55 16.68 -9.01 -26.91
C SER A 55 15.19 -8.94 -26.57
N MET A 56 14.46 -10.05 -26.62
CA MET A 56 13.03 -10.10 -26.29
C MET A 56 12.78 -9.80 -24.82
N ILE A 57 13.62 -10.34 -23.93
CA ILE A 57 13.54 -10.09 -22.49
C ILE A 57 13.83 -8.61 -22.20
N LEU A 58 14.84 -8.05 -22.85
CA LEU A 58 15.19 -6.64 -22.69
C LEU A 58 14.05 -5.71 -23.12
N ASP A 59 13.40 -6.01 -24.23
CA ASP A 59 12.29 -5.19 -24.73
C ASP A 59 11.04 -5.32 -23.86
N PHE A 60 10.77 -6.51 -23.31
CA PHE A 60 9.74 -6.72 -22.28
C PHE A 60 10.01 -5.87 -21.03
N ILE A 61 11.24 -5.90 -20.51
CA ILE A 61 11.63 -5.13 -19.33
C ILE A 61 11.53 -3.62 -19.60
N LYS A 62 11.99 -3.14 -20.76
CA LYS A 62 11.85 -1.73 -21.17
C LYS A 62 10.37 -1.31 -21.22
N GLY A 63 9.49 -2.17 -21.75
CA GLY A 63 8.04 -1.97 -21.75
C GLY A 63 7.48 -1.81 -20.33
N GLY A 64 7.79 -2.76 -19.45
CA GLY A 64 7.34 -2.73 -18.05
C GLY A 64 7.83 -1.50 -17.28
N ILE A 65 9.08 -1.07 -17.48
CA ILE A 65 9.63 0.15 -16.86
C ILE A 65 8.91 1.40 -17.38
N LYS A 66 8.66 1.47 -18.69
CA LYS A 66 7.95 2.60 -19.32
C LYS A 66 6.53 2.73 -18.80
N GLU A 67 5.85 1.60 -18.59
CA GLU A 67 4.48 1.52 -18.09
C GLU A 67 4.39 1.56 -16.55
N ARG A 68 5.52 1.42 -15.85
CA ARG A 68 5.62 1.31 -14.38
C ARG A 68 4.77 0.17 -13.80
N ALA A 69 4.60 -0.92 -14.56
CA ALA A 69 3.83 -2.09 -14.18
C ALA A 69 4.71 -3.06 -13.37
N PHE A 70 4.98 -2.72 -12.11
CA PHE A 70 5.78 -3.55 -11.21
C PHE A 70 4.88 -4.34 -10.24
N ASP A 71 5.05 -5.65 -10.20
CA ASP A 71 4.40 -6.54 -9.22
C ASP A 71 5.21 -6.65 -7.91
N SER A 72 5.67 -5.51 -7.40
CA SER A 72 6.42 -5.46 -6.14
C SER A 72 5.48 -5.41 -4.95
N ALA A 73 5.79 -6.14 -3.87
CA ALA A 73 5.02 -6.08 -2.63
C ALA A 73 4.92 -4.64 -2.08
N VAL A 74 3.69 -4.20 -1.78
CA VAL A 74 3.42 -2.86 -1.25
C VAL A 74 3.35 -2.89 0.27
N LEU A 75 3.95 -1.89 0.93
CA LEU A 75 3.84 -1.71 2.38
C LEU A 75 2.37 -1.50 2.79
N LYS A 76 1.85 -2.43 3.60
CA LYS A 76 0.52 -2.34 4.21
C LYS A 76 0.54 -1.32 5.35
N VAL A 77 0.23 -0.06 5.04
CA VAL A 77 -0.08 0.95 6.07
C VAL A 77 -1.46 0.65 6.64
N LYS A 78 -1.57 0.45 7.96
CA LYS A 78 -2.89 0.35 8.63
C LYS A 78 -3.69 1.60 8.29
N ARG A 79 -4.86 1.42 7.67
CA ARG A 79 -5.76 2.53 7.36
C ARG A 79 -6.24 3.11 8.69
N LYS A 80 -5.74 4.29 9.07
CA LYS A 80 -6.37 5.08 10.13
C LYS A 80 -7.74 5.44 9.58
N GLU A 81 -8.81 4.94 10.21
CA GLU A 81 -10.17 5.45 9.99
C GLU A 81 -10.06 6.97 9.99
N PRO A 82 -10.46 7.67 8.91
CA PRO A 82 -10.42 9.11 8.92
C PRO A 82 -11.32 9.54 10.08
N SER A 83 -10.73 10.17 11.11
CA SER A 83 -11.47 10.93 12.11
C SER A 83 -12.57 11.65 11.34
N THR A 84 -13.82 11.26 11.64
CA THR A 84 -14.98 11.76 10.93
C THR A 84 -14.99 13.25 11.14
N SER A 85 -14.43 14.00 10.19
CA SER A 85 -14.61 15.44 10.13
C SER A 85 -16.12 15.63 10.14
N ASN A 86 -16.65 16.19 11.22
CA ASN A 86 -18.07 16.43 11.41
C ASN A 86 -18.63 16.96 10.09
N LYS A 87 -19.36 16.10 9.37
CA LYS A 87 -20.03 16.52 8.14
C LYS A 87 -21.01 17.57 8.60
N ALA A 88 -20.78 18.83 8.26
CA ALA A 88 -21.78 19.86 8.43
C ALA A 88 -23.03 19.37 7.69
N ILE A 89 -24.06 19.03 8.46
CA ILE A 89 -25.36 18.62 7.93
C ILE A 89 -25.92 19.87 7.24
N GLY A 90 -25.75 19.92 5.93
CA GLY A 90 -26.35 20.93 5.07
C GLY A 90 -27.84 20.69 4.97
N GLY A 91 -28.58 21.18 5.95
CA GLY A 91 -30.03 21.13 6.01
C GLY A 91 -30.51 22.15 7.02
N GLY A 92 -30.45 23.42 6.67
CA GLY A 92 -30.93 24.53 7.50
C GLY A 92 -32.44 24.46 7.64
N ALA A 93 -32.93 23.80 8.69
CA ALA A 93 -34.26 24.08 9.21
C ALA A 93 -34.28 25.55 9.68
N LYS A 94 -35.34 26.29 9.33
CA LYS A 94 -35.52 27.68 9.76
C LYS A 94 -35.94 27.69 11.23
N THR A 95 -35.00 27.50 12.13
CA THR A 95 -35.20 27.68 13.57
C THR A 95 -35.18 29.17 13.91
N SER A 96 -35.96 29.57 14.91
CA SER A 96 -35.90 30.94 15.43
C SER A 96 -34.55 31.18 16.12
N LEU A 97 -34.04 32.41 16.09
CA LEU A 97 -32.79 32.77 16.76
C LEU A 97 -32.81 32.40 18.26
N VAL A 98 -33.98 32.47 18.90
CA VAL A 98 -34.16 32.06 20.30
C VAL A 98 -33.96 30.56 20.47
N GLU A 99 -34.52 29.74 19.59
CA GLU A 99 -34.34 28.28 19.61
C GLU A 99 -32.89 27.89 19.30
N GLU A 100 -32.21 28.62 18.41
CA GLU A 100 -30.79 28.39 18.15
C GLU A 100 -29.94 28.66 19.39
N TYR A 101 -30.22 29.75 20.12
CA TYR A 101 -29.53 30.06 21.37
C TYR A 101 -29.83 29.05 22.48
N GLU A 102 -31.09 28.64 22.65
CA GLU A 102 -31.47 27.61 23.61
C GLU A 102 -30.79 26.28 23.28
N ASN A 103 -30.82 25.87 22.01
CA ASN A 103 -30.16 24.66 21.55
C ASN A 103 -28.64 24.75 21.69
N LEU A 104 -28.02 25.90 21.46
CA LEU A 104 -26.59 26.12 21.67
C LEU A 104 -26.23 26.07 23.16
N TYR A 105 -27.07 26.63 24.04
CA TYR A 105 -26.85 26.60 25.48
C TYR A 105 -27.01 25.17 26.04
N ILE A 106 -28.05 24.45 25.62
CA ILE A 106 -28.25 23.05 25.96
C ILE A 106 -27.10 22.20 25.41
N LYS A 107 -26.66 22.42 24.17
CA LYS A 107 -25.51 21.70 23.58
C LYS A 107 -24.20 22.04 24.28
N ALA A 108 -23.95 23.29 24.65
CA ALA A 108 -22.76 23.68 25.40
C ALA A 108 -22.71 22.97 26.76
N LYS A 109 -23.86 22.89 27.44
CA LYS A 109 -24.00 22.16 28.71
C LYS A 109 -23.96 20.64 28.53
N ALA A 110 -24.43 20.13 27.40
CA ALA A 110 -24.38 18.71 27.05
C ALA A 110 -22.98 18.27 26.60
N LEU A 111 -22.20 19.12 25.92
CA LEU A 111 -20.82 18.85 25.52
C LEU A 111 -19.88 18.68 26.72
N GLU A 112 -20.25 19.20 27.89
CA GLU A 112 -19.53 18.97 29.15
C GLU A 112 -19.72 17.53 29.66
N LYS A 113 -20.77 16.83 29.21
CA LYS A 113 -21.00 15.40 29.47
C LYS A 113 -20.64 14.61 28.22
N VAL A 114 -19.62 13.77 28.31
CA VAL A 114 -19.21 12.87 27.23
C VAL A 114 -20.42 12.02 26.81
N GLN A 115 -20.96 12.31 25.63
CA GLN A 115 -22.07 11.58 25.03
C GLN A 115 -21.50 10.39 24.24
N GLU A 116 -20.87 9.45 24.93
CA GLU A 116 -20.70 8.10 24.39
C GLU A 116 -21.97 7.29 24.71
N ASP A 117 -22.30 6.33 23.84
CA ASP A 117 -23.47 5.48 24.04
C ASP A 117 -23.28 4.70 25.36
N PRO A 118 -24.19 4.82 26.35
CA PRO A 118 -24.00 4.21 27.67
C PRO A 118 -23.85 2.68 27.60
N GLU A 119 -24.47 2.06 26.59
CA GLU A 119 -24.33 0.64 26.29
C GLU A 119 -22.90 0.27 25.87
N LYS A 120 -22.23 1.12 25.07
CA LYS A 120 -20.84 0.88 24.67
C LYS A 120 -19.88 1.01 25.85
N ASP A 121 -20.14 1.94 26.75
CA ASP A 121 -19.33 2.11 27.96
C ASP A 121 -19.51 0.96 28.95
N ALA A 122 -20.74 0.48 29.12
CA ALA A 122 -21.00 -0.71 29.91
C ALA A 122 -20.28 -1.93 29.32
N LEU A 123 -20.42 -2.16 28.01
CA LEU A 123 -19.75 -3.26 27.32
C LEU A 123 -18.22 -3.17 27.42
N ARG A 124 -17.64 -1.96 27.29
CA ARG A 124 -16.19 -1.76 27.46
C ARG A 124 -15.72 -2.17 28.85
N ARG A 125 -16.48 -1.84 29.91
CA ARG A 125 -16.13 -2.24 31.28
C ARG A 125 -16.20 -3.75 31.46
N GLU A 126 -17.26 -4.39 30.97
CA GLU A 126 -17.41 -5.85 31.02
C GLU A 126 -16.27 -6.57 30.27
N ILE A 127 -15.87 -6.04 29.11
CA ILE A 127 -14.76 -6.59 28.33
C ILE A 127 -13.42 -6.45 29.10
N ILE A 128 -13.17 -5.31 29.73
CA ILE A 128 -11.94 -5.09 30.52
C ILE A 128 -11.90 -6.09 31.67
N ASP A 129 -12.98 -6.20 32.44
CA ASP A 129 -13.08 -7.12 33.58
C ASP A 129 -12.90 -8.59 33.13
N LEU A 130 -13.53 -8.98 32.02
CA LEU A 130 -13.34 -10.33 31.46
C LEU A 130 -11.87 -10.60 31.10
N PHE A 131 -11.19 -9.66 30.43
CA PHE A 131 -9.79 -9.85 30.05
C PHE A 131 -8.85 -9.85 31.26
N ASP A 132 -9.07 -8.99 32.26
CA ASP A 132 -8.25 -8.98 33.48
C ASP A 132 -8.39 -10.32 34.24
N ASN A 133 -9.59 -10.91 34.25
CA ASN A 133 -9.81 -12.25 34.81
C ASN A 133 -9.11 -13.37 34.01
N LEU A 134 -9.13 -13.29 32.67
CA LEU A 134 -8.43 -14.26 31.80
C LEU A 134 -6.90 -14.14 31.89
N ASP A 135 -6.40 -12.90 31.97
CA ASP A 135 -4.98 -12.60 32.13
C ASP A 135 -4.48 -13.13 33.50
N ALA A 136 -5.27 -12.97 34.56
CA ALA A 136 -4.99 -13.54 35.88
C ALA A 136 -5.02 -15.09 35.86
N LEU A 137 -6.02 -15.69 35.21
CA LEU A 137 -6.14 -17.16 35.09
C LEU A 137 -4.97 -17.78 34.32
N SER A 138 -4.41 -17.06 33.34
CA SER A 138 -3.26 -17.49 32.55
C SER A 138 -1.89 -17.18 33.20
N SER A 139 -1.85 -16.83 34.49
CA SER A 139 -0.62 -16.46 35.20
C SER A 139 0.13 -15.31 34.49
N MET A 140 -0.62 -14.36 33.91
CA MET A 140 -0.09 -13.21 33.17
C MET A 140 0.72 -13.57 31.91
N HIS A 141 0.56 -14.78 31.37
CA HIS A 141 1.19 -15.23 30.12
C HIS A 141 0.25 -15.03 28.91
N PHE A 142 -0.06 -13.78 28.60
CA PHE A 142 -0.92 -13.41 27.47
C PHE A 142 -0.19 -12.53 26.45
N VAL A 143 -0.78 -12.36 25.27
CA VAL A 143 -0.27 -11.42 24.26
C VAL A 143 -0.77 -10.03 24.63
N PRO A 144 0.12 -9.04 24.90
CA PRO A 144 -0.28 -7.69 25.29
C PRO A 144 -1.26 -7.07 24.28
N ARG A 145 -2.19 -6.27 24.79
CA ARG A 145 -3.17 -5.57 23.97
C ARG A 145 -2.48 -4.72 22.91
N SER A 146 -3.02 -4.73 21.70
CA SER A 146 -2.47 -3.92 20.60
C SER A 146 -2.50 -2.44 20.97
N HIS A 147 -1.44 -1.69 20.65
CA HIS A 147 -1.45 -0.26 20.92
C HIS A 147 -2.64 0.41 20.22
N VAL A 148 -3.31 1.31 20.92
CA VAL A 148 -4.31 2.21 20.36
C VAL A 148 -3.72 3.61 20.47
N ASP A 149 -3.72 4.36 19.37
CA ASP A 149 -3.28 5.75 19.36
C ASP A 149 -4.21 6.58 20.27
N GLY A 150 -3.81 6.81 21.51
CA GLY A 150 -4.42 7.79 22.41
C GLY A 150 -3.72 9.14 22.34
N TYR A 151 -4.40 10.21 22.74
CA TYR A 151 -3.77 11.49 23.03
C TYR A 151 -3.95 11.83 24.51
N ASN A 152 -2.86 12.18 25.19
CA ASN A 152 -2.89 12.63 26.57
C ASN A 152 -2.70 14.14 26.58
N ILE A 153 -3.70 14.88 27.08
CA ILE A 153 -3.61 16.33 27.22
C ILE A 153 -2.92 16.62 28.55
N ILE A 154 -1.63 16.96 28.49
CA ILE A 154 -0.84 17.33 29.66
C ILE A 154 -0.92 18.86 29.84
N THR A 155 -1.10 19.31 31.08
CA THR A 155 -1.10 20.73 31.44
C THR A 155 0.28 21.10 31.99
N ASN A 156 0.78 22.30 31.65
CA ASN A 156 2.08 22.74 32.17
C ASN A 156 1.98 22.98 33.68
N LYS A 157 2.62 22.11 34.45
CA LYS A 157 2.71 22.10 35.91
C LYS A 157 4.15 21.75 36.29
N GLN A 158 4.57 22.12 37.50
CA GLN A 158 5.85 21.69 38.04
C GLN A 158 5.85 20.17 38.19
N ALA A 159 6.96 19.52 37.82
CA ALA A 159 7.11 18.07 37.92
C ALA A 159 6.93 17.56 39.35
N LEU A 160 7.31 18.38 40.34
CA LEU A 160 7.14 18.10 41.77
C LEU A 160 5.68 17.77 42.15
N LEU A 161 4.68 18.34 41.46
CA LEU A 161 3.27 18.06 41.75
C LEU A 161 2.81 16.67 41.33
N LEU A 162 3.57 15.99 40.45
CA LEU A 162 3.30 14.62 40.02
C LEU A 162 4.01 13.59 40.90
N GLU A 163 5.01 14.01 41.68
CA GLU A 163 5.78 13.12 42.55
C GLU A 163 4.98 12.68 43.78
N GLU A 164 5.34 11.53 44.31
CA GLU A 164 4.84 11.06 45.60
C GLU A 164 5.31 12.01 46.72
N ALA A 165 4.42 12.27 47.68
CA ALA A 165 4.74 13.11 48.83
C ALA A 165 5.80 12.43 49.72
N GLY A 166 7.05 12.86 49.57
CA GLY A 166 8.18 12.38 50.37
C GLY A 166 9.14 13.50 50.75
N PRO A 167 9.93 13.36 51.82
CA PRO A 167 10.85 14.39 52.30
C PRO A 167 12.01 14.68 51.35
N THR A 168 12.24 13.81 50.35
CA THR A 168 13.32 13.90 49.36
C THR A 168 12.82 14.26 47.96
N ALA A 169 11.53 14.58 47.80
CA ALA A 169 10.94 14.94 46.51
C ALA A 169 11.50 16.30 46.05
N ALA A 170 12.26 16.27 44.95
CA ALA A 170 12.94 17.44 44.41
C ALA A 170 13.19 17.28 42.92
N ALA A 171 12.18 17.63 42.11
CA ALA A 171 12.33 17.85 40.69
C ALA A 171 12.23 19.36 40.36
N PRO A 172 13.31 20.01 39.90
CA PRO A 172 13.32 21.45 39.59
C PRO A 172 12.71 21.81 38.22
N GLY A 173 12.18 20.84 37.48
CA GLY A 173 11.67 21.03 36.11
C GLY A 173 10.15 21.15 36.04
N ASP A 174 9.68 21.75 34.95
CA ASP A 174 8.28 21.71 34.53
C ASP A 174 8.00 20.46 33.67
N LEU A 175 6.73 20.05 33.58
CA LEU A 175 6.33 18.89 32.79
C LEU A 175 6.47 19.11 31.28
N LEU A 176 6.32 20.35 30.82
CA LEU A 176 6.32 20.70 29.40
C LEU A 176 7.71 21.17 28.97
N ALA A 177 8.21 20.64 27.85
CA ALA A 177 9.50 21.06 27.32
C ALA A 177 9.43 22.50 26.78
N PRO A 178 10.55 23.25 26.76
CA PRO A 178 10.59 24.59 26.16
C PRO A 178 10.12 24.63 24.70
N GLU A 179 10.35 23.56 23.93
CA GLU A 179 9.90 23.43 22.53
C GLU A 179 8.39 23.24 22.39
N GLU A 180 7.74 22.69 23.41
CA GLU A 180 6.29 22.50 23.47
C GLU A 180 5.58 23.74 24.01
N VAL A 181 6.23 24.51 24.90
CA VAL A 181 5.78 25.85 25.32
C VAL A 181 5.94 26.85 24.17
N PHE A 182 7.06 26.78 23.46
CA PHE A 182 7.41 27.67 22.37
C PHE A 182 8.02 26.88 21.22
N GLU A 183 7.29 26.80 20.10
CA GLU A 183 7.76 26.10 18.92
C GLU A 183 9.15 26.63 18.49
N PRO A 184 10.12 25.75 18.17
CA PRO A 184 11.43 26.18 17.76
C PRO A 184 11.30 27.04 16.49
N ARG A 185 11.67 28.32 16.60
CA ARG A 185 11.79 29.21 15.45
C ARG A 185 12.90 28.67 14.57
N GLY A 186 12.53 27.98 13.49
CA GLY A 186 13.46 27.28 12.61
C GLY A 186 14.63 28.16 12.12
N GLU A 187 14.41 28.94 11.06
CA GLU A 187 15.42 29.92 10.62
C GLU A 187 15.21 31.24 11.38
N PRO A 188 16.30 31.94 11.77
CA PRO A 188 16.18 33.25 12.40
C PRO A 188 15.40 34.19 11.47
N VAL A 189 14.42 34.88 12.04
CA VAL A 189 13.59 35.84 11.29
C VAL A 189 14.47 37.00 10.88
N LYS A 190 14.79 37.07 9.59
CA LYS A 190 15.51 38.21 8.98
C LYS A 190 14.51 39.25 8.51
N GLY A 191 14.82 40.52 8.73
CA GLY A 191 14.06 41.64 8.17
C GLY A 191 14.12 41.65 6.64
N THR A 192 13.11 42.24 5.98
CA THR A 192 13.10 42.35 4.50
C THR A 192 14.30 43.14 3.96
N SER A 193 14.85 44.06 4.77
CA SER A 193 16.05 44.85 4.51
C SER A 193 17.35 44.03 4.56
N GLU A 194 17.39 42.96 5.37
CA GLU A 194 18.57 42.14 5.61
C GLU A 194 18.68 40.97 4.63
N ILE A 195 17.59 40.67 3.90
CA ILE A 195 17.53 39.56 2.95
C ILE A 195 18.19 39.95 1.62
N THR A 196 19.33 39.33 1.33
CA THR A 196 20.03 39.47 0.04
C THR A 196 19.32 38.70 -1.09
N SER A 197 19.58 39.08 -2.34
CA SER A 197 19.08 38.36 -3.53
C SER A 197 19.48 36.87 -3.57
N THR A 198 20.69 36.55 -3.11
CA THR A 198 21.20 35.18 -2.98
C THR A 198 20.39 34.35 -1.98
N ASP A 199 20.02 34.95 -0.84
CA ASP A 199 19.19 34.34 0.20
C ASP A 199 17.78 34.05 -0.33
N ARG A 200 17.16 35.01 -1.05
CA ARG A 200 15.88 34.79 -1.74
C ARG A 200 15.93 33.60 -2.70
N ARG A 201 17.02 33.47 -3.48
CA ARG A 201 17.18 32.36 -4.42
C ARG A 201 17.32 31.01 -3.70
N ARG A 202 18.07 30.98 -2.58
CA ARG A 202 18.23 29.78 -1.74
C ARG A 202 16.89 29.36 -1.13
N HIS A 203 16.18 30.30 -0.52
CA HIS A 203 14.85 30.07 0.07
C HIS A 203 13.85 29.55 -0.97
N ARG A 204 13.82 30.14 -2.18
CA ARG A 204 12.95 29.66 -3.28
C ARG A 204 13.27 28.21 -3.67
N LYS A 205 14.56 27.85 -3.79
CA LYS A 205 14.97 26.47 -4.09
C LYS A 205 14.57 25.50 -2.97
N LYS A 206 14.73 25.89 -1.71
CA LYS A 206 14.30 25.12 -0.53
C LYS A 206 12.79 24.84 -0.58
N LEU A 207 11.97 25.88 -0.76
CA LEU A 207 10.52 25.74 -0.90
C LEU A 207 10.12 24.87 -2.10
N MET A 208 10.81 24.99 -3.24
CA MET A 208 10.57 24.14 -4.40
C MET A 208 10.85 22.66 -4.09
N ARG A 209 11.93 22.35 -3.38
CA ARG A 209 12.27 20.99 -2.96
C ARG A 209 11.23 20.42 -1.99
N ILE A 210 10.78 21.21 -1.01
CA ILE A 210 9.75 20.80 -0.05
C ILE A 210 8.44 20.50 -0.79
N ARG A 211 7.99 21.40 -1.67
CA ARG A 211 6.77 21.20 -2.47
C ARG A 211 6.87 20.00 -3.41
N ALA A 212 8.05 19.73 -3.97
CA ALA A 212 8.28 18.54 -4.80
C ALA A 212 8.14 17.26 -3.96
N LYS A 213 8.75 17.20 -2.78
CA LYS A 213 8.64 16.05 -1.84
C LYS A 213 7.20 15.82 -1.40
N GLN A 214 6.46 16.89 -1.08
CA GLN A 214 5.04 16.80 -0.74
C GLN A 214 4.18 16.29 -1.91
N ARG A 215 4.45 16.75 -3.14
CA ARG A 215 3.75 16.28 -4.33
C ARG A 215 4.03 14.82 -4.61
N GLU A 216 5.27 14.37 -4.46
CA GLU A 216 5.67 12.98 -4.62
C GLU A 216 4.99 12.09 -3.56
N ALA A 217 5.00 12.50 -2.30
CA ALA A 217 4.30 11.81 -1.22
C ALA A 217 2.79 11.70 -1.51
N ARG A 218 2.16 12.79 -1.95
CA ARG A 218 0.74 12.79 -2.34
C ARG A 218 0.48 11.89 -3.55
N ALA A 219 1.36 11.88 -4.54
CA ALA A 219 1.24 11.02 -5.72
C ALA A 219 1.33 9.53 -5.35
N LYS A 220 2.25 9.15 -4.45
CA LYS A 220 2.36 7.78 -3.90
C LYS A 220 1.12 7.37 -3.12
N MET A 221 0.46 8.30 -2.44
CA MET A 221 -0.80 8.03 -1.75
C MET A 221 -1.98 7.94 -2.72
N SER A 222 -2.03 8.75 -3.78
CA SER A 222 -3.11 8.73 -4.77
C SER A 222 -3.00 7.60 -5.79
N SER A 223 -1.80 7.15 -6.14
CA SER A 223 -1.63 6.00 -7.06
C SER A 223 -2.16 4.70 -6.46
N ARG A 224 -2.42 4.66 -5.15
CA ARG A 224 -3.06 3.54 -4.45
C ARG A 224 -4.57 3.53 -4.58
N THR A 225 -5.19 4.65 -4.98
CA THR A 225 -6.62 4.70 -5.23
C THR A 225 -6.85 4.90 -6.73
N ASN A 226 -7.30 3.84 -7.40
CA ASN A 226 -7.91 3.94 -8.74
C ASN A 226 -9.26 4.67 -8.62
N ASP A 227 -9.28 5.86 -8.01
CA ASP A 227 -10.47 6.64 -7.81
C ASP A 227 -10.77 7.39 -9.10
N ARG A 228 -11.53 6.74 -9.99
CA ARG A 228 -12.24 7.40 -11.11
C ARG A 228 -12.91 8.70 -10.65
N HIS A 229 -13.41 8.72 -9.40
CA HIS A 229 -13.98 9.90 -8.73
C HIS A 229 -12.97 11.05 -8.54
N ALA A 230 -11.72 10.77 -8.15
CA ALA A 230 -10.69 11.80 -8.01
C ALA A 230 -10.26 12.36 -9.37
N ALA A 231 -10.20 11.50 -10.41
CA ALA A 231 -9.93 11.92 -11.79
C ALA A 231 -11.07 12.78 -12.37
N MET A 232 -12.33 12.40 -12.15
CA MET A 232 -13.50 13.20 -12.54
C MET A 232 -13.54 14.54 -11.81
N ASN A 233 -13.28 14.58 -10.50
CA ASN A 233 -13.25 15.83 -9.73
C ASN A 233 -12.16 16.79 -10.23
N LYS A 234 -11.04 16.28 -10.74
CA LYS A 234 -9.99 17.08 -11.36
C LYS A 234 -10.45 17.66 -12.71
N LEU A 235 -11.12 16.85 -13.54
CA LEU A 235 -11.73 17.31 -14.80
C LEU A 235 -12.80 18.38 -14.55
N ILE A 236 -13.64 18.20 -13.53
CA ILE A 236 -14.66 19.19 -13.14
C ILE A 236 -14.02 20.52 -12.74
N LYS A 237 -12.96 20.48 -11.91
CA LYS A 237 -12.22 21.69 -11.53
C LYS A 237 -11.54 22.38 -12.72
N MET A 238 -11.07 21.62 -13.71
CA MET A 238 -10.47 22.18 -14.91
C MET A 238 -11.50 22.79 -15.87
N ALA A 239 -12.71 22.22 -15.92
CA ALA A 239 -13.83 22.77 -16.69
C ALA A 239 -14.34 24.10 -16.11
N HIS A 240 -14.36 24.26 -14.78
CA HIS A 240 -14.81 25.50 -14.12
C HIS A 240 -13.79 26.66 -14.17
N LYS A 241 -12.60 26.47 -14.74
CA LYS A 241 -11.59 27.53 -14.85
C LYS A 241 -11.95 28.50 -15.99
N PRO A 242 -11.87 29.84 -15.80
CA PRO A 242 -12.23 30.79 -16.85
C PRO A 242 -11.34 30.59 -18.09
N GLY A 243 -11.97 30.45 -19.26
CA GLY A 243 -11.31 30.17 -20.54
C GLY A 243 -11.07 28.69 -20.86
N SER A 244 -11.64 27.76 -20.09
CA SER A 244 -11.52 26.32 -20.40
C SER A 244 -12.38 25.92 -21.62
N LYS A 245 -11.86 24.99 -22.43
CA LYS A 245 -12.56 24.40 -23.60
C LYS A 245 -13.29 23.08 -23.25
N ILE A 246 -13.36 22.72 -21.97
CA ILE A 246 -13.87 21.43 -21.50
C ILE A 246 -15.34 21.61 -21.10
N LYS A 247 -16.26 21.01 -21.85
CA LYS A 247 -17.70 20.99 -21.53
C LYS A 247 -18.04 19.68 -20.82
N ILE A 248 -18.66 19.76 -19.65
CA ILE A 248 -19.21 18.60 -18.94
C ILE A 248 -20.63 18.42 -19.44
N ALA A 249 -20.88 17.36 -20.23
CA ALA A 249 -22.24 16.95 -20.56
C ALA A 249 -22.87 16.28 -19.33
N LYS A 250 -24.13 16.60 -19.05
CA LYS A 250 -24.90 16.05 -17.93
C LYS A 250 -25.51 14.71 -18.32
#